data_AF-A0A4S2KFX6-F1
#
_entry.id   AF-A0A4S2KFX6-F1
#
_cell.length_a   1.000
_cell.length_b   1.000
_cell.length_c   1.000
_cell.angle_alpha   90.00
_cell.angle_beta   90.00
_cell.angle_gamma   90.00
#
_symmetry.space_group_name_H-M   'P 1'
#
loop_
_entity.id
_entity.type
_entity.pdbx_description
1 polymer ?
#
loop_
_entity_poly.entity_id
_entity_poly.type
_entity_poly.pdbx_seq_one_letter_code
_entity_poly.pdbx_strand_id
1 'polypeptide(L)'
;MVPFRDNGHLTARQKNFNYCLSSTRMTIEKAFGLLKMRFRILLDCLPLTDVAKIPQFIIACSVMHNICILQNDIIDDVAVCPNDGNDVSDVVAAGADVGNQKRVRIMNELRMRLGNENN
;
A
#
# COMPACT_ATOMS: atom_id res chain seq x y z
N MET A 1 -3.73 0.33 -8.90
CA MET A 1 -3.73 1.63 -9.62
C MET A 1 -2.31 1.96 -10.02
N VAL A 2 -2.04 2.34 -11.27
CA VAL A 2 -0.67 2.51 -11.79
C VAL A 2 -0.30 3.99 -11.78
N PRO A 3 0.90 4.40 -11.28
CA PRO A 3 1.34 5.79 -11.37
C PRO A 3 1.46 6.27 -12.83
N PHE A 4 1.51 7.58 -13.04
CA PHE A 4 1.95 8.10 -14.33
C PHE A 4 3.43 7.79 -14.53
N ARG A 5 3.78 7.21 -15.67
CA ARG A 5 5.18 6.92 -16.02
C ARG A 5 5.95 8.23 -16.13
N ASP A 6 7.05 8.36 -15.40
CA ASP A 6 7.89 9.54 -15.47
C ASP A 6 8.90 9.41 -16.62
N ASN A 7 8.72 10.26 -17.61
CA ASN A 7 9.58 10.44 -18.77
C ASN A 7 10.14 11.87 -18.83
N GLY A 8 10.24 12.54 -17.67
CA GLY A 8 10.79 13.89 -17.52
C GLY A 8 9.77 15.01 -17.73
N HIS A 9 8.58 14.70 -18.24
CA HIS A 9 7.57 15.68 -18.67
C HIS A 9 6.23 15.54 -17.93
N LEU A 10 6.24 15.09 -16.68
CA LEU A 10 5.02 15.02 -15.87
C LEU A 10 4.50 16.42 -15.50
N THR A 11 3.21 16.64 -15.69
CA THR A 11 2.51 17.85 -15.21
C THR A 11 2.52 17.90 -13.68
N ALA A 12 2.37 19.10 -13.10
CA ALA A 12 2.30 19.27 -11.65
C ALA A 12 1.21 18.40 -10.99
N ARG A 13 0.05 18.24 -11.64
CA ARG A 13 -1.03 17.36 -11.16
C ARG A 13 -0.64 15.88 -11.19
N GLN A 14 0.05 15.43 -12.23
CA GLN A 14 0.54 14.05 -12.30
C GLN A 14 1.61 13.78 -11.24
N LYS A 15 2.52 14.73 -10.99
CA LYS A 15 3.51 14.65 -9.91
C LYS A 15 2.84 14.58 -8.54
N ASN A 16 1.87 15.45 -8.27
CA ASN A 16 1.08 15.43 -7.03
C ASN A 16 0.32 14.10 -6.86
N PHE A 17 -0.29 13.58 -7.93
CA PHE A 17 -0.94 12.28 -7.90
C PHE A 17 0.05 11.15 -7.57
N ASN A 18 1.19 11.08 -8.26
CA ASN A 18 2.22 10.06 -8.02
C ASN A 18 2.74 10.14 -6.58
N TYR A 19 3.00 11.35 -6.07
CA TYR A 19 3.45 11.56 -4.70
C TYR A 19 2.41 11.07 -3.67
N CYS A 20 1.15 11.48 -3.82
CA CYS A 20 0.07 11.03 -2.94
C CYS A 20 -0.13 9.52 -2.99
N LEU A 21 -0.06 8.91 -4.18
CA LEU A 21 -0.17 7.47 -4.36
C LEU A 21 0.97 6.74 -3.64
N SER A 22 2.22 7.16 -3.86
CA SER A 22 3.40 6.56 -3.22
C SER A 22 3.39 6.76 -1.70
N SER A 23 3.04 7.96 -1.22
CA SER A 23 2.89 8.24 0.21
C SER A 23 1.84 7.35 0.87
N THR A 24 0.69 7.16 0.21
CA THR A 24 -0.38 6.28 0.72
C THR A 24 0.08 4.82 0.75
N ARG A 25 0.75 4.36 -0.31
CA ARG A 25 1.32 3.00 -0.36
C ARG A 25 2.32 2.76 0.75
N MET A 26 3.23 3.70 0.99
CA MET A 26 4.24 3.59 2.04
C MET A 26 3.59 3.37 3.41
N THR A 27 2.53 4.12 3.72
CA THR A 27 1.78 3.94 4.98
C THR A 27 1.12 2.55 5.06
N ILE A 28 0.52 2.08 3.96
CA ILE A 28 -0.13 0.77 3.89
C ILE A 28 0.89 -0.38 4.03
N GLU A 29 1.98 -0.31 3.27
CA GLU A 29 3.08 -1.30 3.29
C GLU A 29 3.70 -1.37 4.69
N LYS A 30 3.95 -0.22 5.33
CA LYS A 30 4.43 -0.17 6.71
C LYS A 30 3.46 -0.85 7.67
N ALA A 31 2.16 -0.56 7.57
CA ALA A 31 1.14 -1.19 8.43
C ALA A 31 1.11 -2.72 8.26
N PHE A 32 1.15 -3.22 7.02
CA PHE A 32 1.19 -4.66 6.77
C PHE A 32 2.52 -5.30 7.20
N GLY A 33 3.65 -4.58 7.07
CA GLY A 33 4.93 -5.01 7.61
C GLY A 33 4.85 -5.24 9.12
N LEU A 34 4.35 -4.25 9.86
CA LEU A 34 4.17 -4.34 11.31
C LEU A 34 3.18 -5.44 11.72
N LEU A 35 2.08 -5.61 10.99
CA LEU A 35 1.12 -6.68 11.21
C LEU A 35 1.79 -8.06 11.11
N LYS A 36 2.56 -8.29 10.05
CA LYS A 36 3.26 -9.56 9.81
C LYS A 36 4.39 -9.80 10.81
N MET A 37 5.11 -8.73 11.21
CA MET A 37 6.14 -8.82 12.26
C MET A 37 5.54 -9.21 13.62
N ARG A 38 4.38 -8.64 13.98
CA ARG A 38 3.65 -8.99 15.21
C ARG A 38 3.13 -10.43 15.15
N PHE A 39 2.43 -10.77 14.07
CA PHE A 39 1.83 -12.08 13.88
C PHE A 39 2.66 -12.88 12.89
N ARG A 40 3.81 -13.39 13.34
CA ARG A 40 4.75 -14.16 12.50
C ARG A 40 4.13 -15.34 11.76
N ILE A 41 3.01 -15.88 12.27
CA ILE A 41 2.21 -16.91 11.59
C ILE A 41 1.72 -16.48 10.19
N LEU A 42 1.64 -15.17 9.92
CA LEU A 42 1.29 -14.61 8.60
C LEU A 42 2.47 -14.58 7.62
N LEU A 43 3.70 -14.84 8.08
CA LEU A 43 4.89 -14.93 7.23
C LEU A 43 5.12 -16.35 6.68
N ASP A 44 4.55 -17.37 7.34
CA ASP A 44 4.68 -18.77 6.97
C ASP A 44 3.35 -19.33 6.42
N CYS A 45 3.35 -20.60 6.03
CA CYS A 45 2.14 -21.32 5.66
C CYS A 45 1.18 -21.38 6.85
N LEU A 46 0.07 -20.64 6.75
CA LEU A 46 -1.00 -20.68 7.74
C LEU A 46 -1.60 -22.10 7.78
N PRO A 47 -1.53 -22.83 8.91
CA PRO A 47 -1.98 -24.21 9.00
C PRO A 47 -3.51 -24.32 9.12
N LEU A 48 -4.23 -23.59 8.26
CA LEU A 48 -5.67 -23.66 8.11
C LEU A 48 -5.99 -24.45 6.84
N THR A 49 -6.68 -25.58 7.01
CA THR A 49 -7.16 -26.40 5.89
C THR A 49 -8.40 -25.82 5.23
N ASP A 50 -9.17 -25.02 5.98
CA ASP A 50 -10.36 -24.34 5.49
C ASP A 50 -10.01 -22.96 4.93
N VAL A 51 -9.98 -22.87 3.60
CA VAL A 51 -9.66 -21.63 2.86
C VAL A 51 -10.65 -20.50 3.19
N ALA A 52 -11.90 -20.81 3.56
CA ALA A 52 -12.89 -19.79 3.91
C ALA A 52 -12.58 -19.11 5.26
N LYS A 53 -11.79 -19.76 6.13
CA LYS A 53 -11.37 -19.20 7.43
C LYS A 53 -10.11 -18.34 7.35
N ILE A 54 -9.31 -18.48 6.29
CA ILE A 54 -8.07 -17.70 6.11
C ILE A 54 -8.34 -16.19 6.16
N PRO A 55 -9.32 -15.62 5.42
CA PRO A 55 -9.63 -14.19 5.51
C PRO A 55 -10.09 -13.77 6.90
N GLN A 56 -10.88 -14.60 7.57
CA GLN A 56 -11.37 -14.31 8.94
C GLN A 56 -10.20 -14.24 9.92
N PHE A 57 -9.23 -15.14 9.80
CA PHE A 57 -8.01 -15.14 10.60
C PHE A 57 -7.18 -13.87 10.37
N ILE A 58 -6.96 -13.48 9.12
CA ILE A 58 -6.21 -12.25 8.77
C ILE A 58 -6.91 -11.00 9.32
N ILE A 59 -8.25 -10.95 9.25
CA ILE A 59 -9.05 -9.87 9.84
C ILE A 59 -8.88 -9.85 11.36
N ALA A 60 -8.94 -11.01 12.03
CA ALA A 60 -8.74 -11.10 13.47
C ALA A 60 -7.35 -10.59 13.88
N CYS A 61 -6.29 -10.95 13.15
CA CYS A 61 -4.94 -10.38 13.37
C CYS A 61 -4.94 -8.86 13.22
N SER A 62 -5.63 -8.33 12.20
CA SER A 62 -5.71 -6.88 11.96
C SER A 62 -6.44 -6.14 13.10
N VAL A 63 -7.52 -6.72 13.62
CA VAL A 63 -8.25 -6.19 14.78
C VAL A 63 -7.38 -6.22 16.03
N MET A 64 -6.72 -7.34 16.31
CA MET A 64 -5.81 -7.46 17.46
C MET A 64 -4.63 -6.48 17.36
N HIS A 65 -4.07 -6.29 16.16
CA HIS A 65 -3.03 -5.29 15.92
C HIS A 65 -3.49 -3.88 16.29
N ASN A 66 -4.70 -3.49 15.87
CA ASN A 66 -5.27 -2.19 16.19
C ASN A 66 -5.48 -2.02 17.70
N ILE A 67 -5.89 -3.08 18.40
CA ILE A 67 -6.01 -3.06 19.87
C ILE A 67 -4.65 -2.80 20.52
N CYS A 68 -3.58 -3.47 20.07
CA CYS A 68 -2.22 -3.22 20.58
C CYS A 68 -1.78 -1.76 20.36
N ILE A 69 -2.04 -1.19 19.17
CA ILE A 69 -1.75 0.22 18.88
C ILE A 69 -2.49 1.14 19.86
N LEU A 70 -3.77 0.91 20.10
CA LEU A 70 -4.58 1.70 21.02
C LEU A 70 -4.09 1.59 22.47
N GLN A 71 -3.49 0.46 22.84
CA GLN A 71 -2.88 0.24 24.15
C GLN A 71 -1.42 0.75 24.24
N ASN A 72 -0.92 1.41 23.19
CA ASN A 72 0.46 1.88 23.08
C ASN A 72 1.50 0.74 23.18
N ASP A 73 1.09 -0.49 22.83
CA ASP A 73 1.96 -1.65 22.62
C ASP A 73 2.45 -1.61 21.17
N ILE A 74 3.56 -0.89 20.96
CA ILE A 74 4.14 -0.65 19.64
C ILE A 74 5.38 -1.54 19.47
N ILE A 75 5.49 -2.17 18.30
CA ILE A 75 6.72 -2.88 17.92
C ILE A 75 7.70 -1.85 17.39
N ASP A 76 8.86 -1.74 18.03
CA ASP A 76 9.95 -0.89 17.53
C ASP A 76 10.39 -1.36 16.15
N ASP A 77 10.60 -0.37 15.26
CA ASP A 77 10.92 -0.51 13.84
C ASP A 77 12.36 -1.02 13.66
N VAL A 78 12.69 -2.20 14.20
CA VAL A 78 13.98 -2.86 13.99
C VAL A 78 13.93 -3.53 12.63
N ALA A 79 14.40 -2.78 11.64
CA ALA A 79 14.74 -3.19 10.28
C ALA A 79 13.72 -4.13 9.63
N VAL A 80 12.69 -3.54 9.02
CA VAL A 80 11.99 -4.19 7.91
C VAL A 80 13.05 -4.56 6.87
N CYS A 81 13.42 -5.85 6.79
CA CYS A 81 14.07 -6.36 5.59
C CYS A 81 13.15 -5.97 4.42
N PRO A 82 13.66 -5.27 3.39
CA PRO A 82 12.87 -5.00 2.20
C PRO A 82 12.59 -6.37 1.56
N ASN A 83 11.48 -7.00 1.94
CA ASN A 83 11.07 -8.26 1.34
C ASN A 83 10.55 -7.92 -0.04
N ASP A 84 11.36 -8.37 -0.99
CA ASP A 84 11.25 -8.43 -2.44
C ASP A 84 10.13 -7.66 -3.11
N GLY A 85 10.54 -6.89 -4.11
CA GLY A 85 9.64 -6.25 -5.04
C GLY A 85 8.59 -7.23 -5.51
N ASN A 86 7.34 -6.96 -5.15
CA ASN A 86 6.24 -7.32 -6.01
C ASN A 86 6.43 -6.51 -7.28
N ASP A 87 7.29 -7.02 -8.17
CA ASP A 87 7.29 -6.70 -9.58
C ASP A 87 5.92 -7.17 -10.08
N VAL A 88 4.97 -6.22 -10.06
CA VAL A 88 3.63 -6.46 -10.56
C VAL A 88 3.81 -6.68 -12.06
N SER A 89 3.97 -7.94 -12.44
CA SER A 89 4.07 -8.35 -13.83
C SER A 89 2.91 -7.71 -14.60
N ASP A 90 3.25 -7.01 -15.68
CA ASP A 90 2.32 -6.35 -16.59
C ASP A 90 1.26 -7.36 -17.07
N VAL A 91 0.09 -7.35 -16.41
CA VAL A 91 -1.09 -8.10 -16.85
C VAL A 91 -1.77 -7.31 -17.98
N VAL A 92 -1.45 -7.74 -19.19
CA VAL A 92 -2.09 -7.53 -20.50
C VAL A 92 -3.49 -6.88 -20.51
N ALA A 93 -3.51 -5.67 -21.09
CA ALA A 93 -4.43 -5.05 -22.06
C ALA A 93 -5.96 -5.08 -21.92
N ALA A 94 -6.60 -6.00 -21.20
CA ALA A 94 -8.06 -6.07 -21.10
C ALA A 94 -8.58 -5.29 -19.88
N GLY A 95 -8.65 -3.97 -19.99
CA GLY A 95 -9.19 -3.08 -18.93
C GLY A 95 -8.31 -1.88 -18.56
N ALA A 96 -7.20 -1.68 -19.29
CA ALA A 96 -6.30 -0.54 -19.10
C ALA A 96 -7.03 0.80 -19.17
N ASP A 97 -8.05 0.91 -20.03
CA ASP A 97 -8.79 2.16 -20.23
C ASP A 97 -9.59 2.57 -18.98
N VAL A 98 -10.31 1.63 -18.35
CA VAL A 98 -11.05 1.91 -17.10
C VAL A 98 -10.11 2.31 -15.97
N GLY A 99 -8.95 1.65 -15.85
CA GLY A 99 -7.93 1.99 -14.87
C GLY A 99 -7.32 3.38 -15.09
N ASN A 100 -7.05 3.73 -16.35
CA ASN A 100 -6.54 5.02 -16.76
C ASN A 100 -7.57 6.14 -16.51
N GLN A 101 -8.85 5.90 -16.84
CA GLN A 101 -9.94 6.85 -16.59
C GLN A 101 -10.12 7.12 -15.10
N LYS A 102 -10.11 6.08 -14.25
CA LYS A 102 -10.14 6.24 -12.79
C LYS A 102 -8.96 7.08 -12.29
N ARG A 103 -7.76 6.87 -12.84
CA ARG A 103 -6.59 7.69 -12.52
C ARG A 103 -6.74 9.14 -12.88
N VAL A 104 -7.20 9.44 -14.09
CA VAL A 104 -7.44 10.81 -14.53
C VAL A 104 -8.48 11.49 -13.64
N ARG A 105 -9.58 10.80 -13.33
CA ARG A 105 -10.62 11.31 -12.43
C ARG A 105 -10.06 11.66 -11.05
N ILE A 106 -9.38 10.70 -10.40
CA ILE A 106 -8.79 10.90 -9.07
C ILE A 106 -7.75 12.03 -9.09
N MET A 107 -6.89 12.09 -10.11
CA MET A 107 -5.91 13.17 -10.26
C MET A 107 -6.58 14.56 -10.35
N ASN A 108 -7.72 14.66 -11.03
CA ASN A 108 -8.44 15.92 -11.16
C ASN A 108 -9.13 16.33 -9.86
N GLU A 109 -9.73 15.38 -9.15
CA GLU A 109 -10.41 15.57 -7.86
C GLU A 109 -9.43 15.79 -6.68
N LEU A 110 -8.20 15.26 -6.77
CA LEU A 110 -7.19 15.42 -5.75
C LEU A 110 -6.82 16.89 -5.56
N ARG A 111 -6.92 17.34 -4.31
CA ARG A 111 -6.41 18.65 -3.90
C ARG A 111 -4.90 18.71 -4.16
N MET A 112 -4.46 19.80 -4.77
CA MET A 112 -3.04 20.10 -4.89
C MET A 112 -2.48 20.34 -3.50
N ARG A 113 -1.46 19.57 -3.11
CA ARG A 113 -0.64 19.94 -1.96
C ARG A 113 0.15 21.18 -2.39
N LEU A 114 -0.13 22.33 -1.78
CA LEU A 114 0.61 23.57 -2.04
C LEU A 114 2.09 23.26 -1.81
N GLY A 115 2.93 23.63 -2.79
CA GLY A 115 4.31 23.15 -2.89
C GLY A 115 5.12 23.40 -1.62
N ASN A 116 5.79 22.36 -1.14
CA ASN A 116 7.15 22.54 -0.65
C ASN A 116 8.05 22.56 -1.90
N GLU A 117 8.03 23.68 -2.62
CA GLU A 117 9.23 24.12 -3.33
C GLU A 117 10.19 24.52 -2.22
N ASN A 118 11.13 23.64 -1.86
CA ASN A 118 12.41 23.90 -1.18
C ASN A 118 12.95 22.60 -0.60
N ASN A 119 13.75 21.88 -1.41
CA ASN A 119 15.12 21.42 -1.11
C ASN A 119 15.52 20.34 -2.11
#